data_AF-M5R895-F1
#
_entry.id   AF-M5R895-F1
#
_cell.length_a   1.000
_cell.length_b   1.000
_cell.length_c   1.000
_cell.angle_alpha   90.00
_cell.angle_beta   90.00
_cell.angle_gamma   90.00
#
_symmetry.space_group_name_H-M   'P 1'
#
loop_
_entity.id
_entity.type
_entity.pdbx_description
1 polymer ?
#
loop_
_entity_poly.entity_id
_entity_poly.type
_entity_poly.pdbx_seq_one_letter_code
_entity_poly.pdbx_strand_id
1 'polypeptide(L)'
;MLKTLFKLLSRTPQQPVPVDPQSQKNAALFAYLQQPPPPLNHTPTSKPAMVAAHPVPKASHRERLLSMRIEHLQICSESRANQFSEFGVDTAGDLISANLRTLAEKYPSPRKAVRVLKRYRQAIRLAARVPGMMPRDALLLISIHRRSVRGLAMETPMSLYRDLQRYAESTPGRKQLRGRRLPSVKRIRRWITVSASELSVTGNIYADAA
;
A
#
# COMPACT_ATOMS: atom_id res chain seq x y z
N MET A 1 37.92 -35.67 -25.85
CA MET A 1 38.25 -35.32 -24.46
C MET A 1 37.51 -34.05 -24.05
N LEU A 2 36.34 -34.17 -23.41
CA LEU A 2 35.62 -33.03 -22.82
C LEU A 2 35.00 -33.44 -21.47
N LYS A 3 35.73 -33.09 -20.41
CA LYS A 3 35.30 -32.52 -19.12
C LYS A 3 33.95 -32.97 -18.56
N THR A 4 34.03 -34.08 -17.82
CA THR A 4 33.30 -34.38 -16.59
C THR A 4 33.43 -33.25 -15.57
N LEU A 5 32.33 -32.66 -15.08
CA LEU A 5 32.19 -32.10 -13.72
C LEU A 5 30.76 -31.63 -13.42
N PHE A 6 29.83 -32.58 -13.33
CA PHE A 6 28.52 -32.39 -12.68
C PHE A 6 28.41 -33.35 -11.50
N LYS A 7 29.01 -32.98 -10.37
CA LYS A 7 28.74 -33.58 -9.04
C LYS A 7 29.06 -32.53 -8.00
N LEU A 8 28.03 -31.91 -7.42
CA LEU A 8 27.99 -31.34 -6.06
C LEU A 8 26.56 -30.83 -5.78
N LEU A 9 25.57 -31.70 -5.97
CA LEU A 9 24.34 -31.66 -5.16
C LEU A 9 24.58 -32.59 -3.97
N SER A 10 24.65 -32.04 -2.76
CA SER A 10 24.17 -32.68 -1.52
C SER A 10 24.42 -31.75 -0.32
N ARG A 11 23.59 -30.71 -0.17
CA ARG A 11 23.35 -30.13 1.16
C ARG A 11 22.33 -31.03 1.85
N THR A 12 22.81 -31.96 2.66
CA THR A 12 21.96 -32.68 3.60
C THR A 12 21.49 -31.68 4.68
N PRO A 13 20.20 -31.65 5.04
CA PRO A 13 19.76 -30.91 6.21
C PRO A 13 20.35 -31.57 7.46
N GLN A 14 21.20 -30.85 8.18
CA GLN A 14 21.65 -31.26 9.51
C GLN A 14 20.42 -31.34 10.43
N GLN A 15 20.16 -32.52 10.99
CA GLN A 15 19.19 -32.67 12.06
C GLN A 15 19.68 -31.91 13.30
N PRO A 16 18.79 -31.24 14.06
CA PRO A 16 19.17 -30.56 15.29
C PRO A 16 19.71 -31.58 16.31
N VAL A 17 20.87 -31.28 16.87
CA VAL A 17 21.52 -32.09 17.91
C VAL A 17 20.61 -32.09 19.15
N PRO A 18 20.19 -33.26 19.66
CA PRO A 18 19.40 -33.32 20.89
C PRO A 18 20.28 -32.92 22.08
N VAL A 19 19.82 -31.93 22.83
CA VAL A 19 20.46 -31.46 24.07
C VAL A 19 20.02 -32.37 25.20
N ASP A 20 20.98 -33.07 25.82
CA ASP A 20 20.73 -33.94 26.97
C ASP A 20 20.71 -33.10 28.26
N PRO A 21 19.56 -32.98 28.96
CA PRO A 21 19.43 -32.16 30.16
C PRO A 21 20.21 -32.70 31.37
N GLN A 22 20.78 -33.90 31.29
CA GLN A 22 21.57 -34.48 32.38
C GLN A 22 23.10 -34.38 32.20
N SER A 23 23.57 -33.73 31.14
CA SER A 23 25.01 -33.50 30.94
C SER A 23 25.53 -32.37 31.85
N GLN A 24 26.23 -32.73 32.92
CA GLN A 24 26.81 -31.81 33.92
C GLN A 24 27.77 -30.76 33.34
N LYS A 25 28.32 -30.97 32.13
CA LYS A 25 29.21 -29.98 31.50
C LYS A 25 28.49 -28.75 30.94
N ASN A 26 27.17 -28.82 30.75
CA ASN A 26 26.36 -27.69 30.24
C ASN A 26 25.47 -27.03 31.32
N ALA A 27 25.41 -27.59 32.53
CA ALA A 27 24.58 -27.07 33.62
C ALA A 27 25.19 -25.84 34.33
N ALA A 28 26.50 -25.62 34.19
CA ALA A 28 27.23 -24.58 34.92
C ALA A 28 27.08 -23.16 34.34
N LEU A 29 26.58 -23.00 33.11
CA LEU A 29 26.40 -21.67 32.51
C LEU A 29 25.10 -20.96 32.92
N PHE A 30 24.16 -21.65 33.55
CA PHE A 30 22.87 -21.07 33.98
C PHE A 30 22.82 -20.69 35.48
N ALA A 31 23.81 -21.07 36.29
CA ALA A 31 23.73 -20.92 37.75
C ALA A 31 24.35 -19.62 38.30
N TYR A 32 24.99 -18.77 37.48
CA TYR A 32 25.64 -17.52 37.92
C TYR A 32 24.84 -16.24 37.60
N LEU A 33 23.52 -16.33 37.43
CA LEU A 33 22.62 -15.18 37.19
C LEU A 33 21.44 -15.14 38.18
N GLN A 34 21.69 -15.47 39.44
CA GLN A 34 20.88 -15.08 40.60
C GLN A 34 21.84 -14.25 41.49
N GLN A 35 21.56 -13.07 42.04
CA GLN A 35 20.33 -12.44 42.52
C GLN A 35 20.52 -10.90 42.52
N PRO A 36 19.47 -10.07 42.37
CA PRO A 36 19.57 -8.64 42.64
C PRO A 36 19.68 -8.35 44.15
N PRO A 37 20.42 -7.29 44.57
CA PRO A 37 20.61 -6.94 45.97
C PRO A 37 19.31 -6.46 46.65
N PRO A 38 19.22 -6.55 48.00
CA PRO A 38 18.05 -6.09 48.74
C PRO A 38 17.81 -4.58 48.56
N PRO A 39 16.55 -4.11 48.53
CA PRO A 39 16.24 -2.71 48.25
C PRO A 39 16.65 -1.81 49.43
N LEU A 40 17.41 -0.77 49.13
CA LEU A 40 17.64 0.36 50.02
C LEU A 40 16.35 1.18 50.11
N ASN A 41 15.96 1.56 51.34
CA ASN A 41 14.86 2.48 51.61
C ASN A 41 15.15 3.85 50.99
N HIS A 42 14.64 4.09 49.79
CA HIS A 42 14.60 5.40 49.18
C HIS A 42 13.29 6.09 49.54
N THR A 43 13.42 7.26 50.16
CA THR A 43 12.37 8.26 50.35
C THR A 43 11.63 8.55 49.03
N PRO A 44 10.36 9.01 49.08
CA PRO A 44 9.54 9.19 47.88
C PRO A 44 10.05 10.37 47.06
N THR A 45 11.00 10.12 46.17
CA THR A 45 11.34 11.04 45.09
C THR A 45 10.17 11.05 44.12
N SER A 46 9.56 12.22 43.96
CA SER A 46 8.46 12.47 43.02
C SER A 46 8.74 11.85 41.66
N LYS A 47 7.89 10.90 41.23
CA LYS A 47 7.85 10.47 39.83
C LYS A 47 7.71 11.71 38.95
N PRO A 48 8.59 11.96 37.97
CA PRO A 48 8.24 12.89 36.92
C PRO A 48 6.95 12.34 36.30
N ALA A 49 5.88 13.12 36.36
CA ALA A 49 4.64 12.78 35.69
C ALA A 49 4.99 12.51 34.23
N MET A 50 4.93 11.25 33.81
CA MET A 50 4.87 10.92 32.40
C MET A 50 3.65 11.67 31.89
N VAL A 51 3.88 12.80 31.22
CA VAL A 51 2.88 13.46 30.40
C VAL A 51 2.33 12.35 29.53
N ALA A 52 1.07 11.98 29.77
CA ALA A 52 0.40 10.97 28.99
C ALA A 52 0.66 11.33 27.52
N ALA A 53 1.38 10.46 26.81
CA ALA A 53 1.65 10.66 25.41
C ALA A 53 0.28 10.83 24.76
N HIS A 54 -0.05 12.05 24.36
CA HIS A 54 -1.32 12.31 23.71
C HIS A 54 -1.32 11.39 22.48
N PRO A 55 -2.36 10.57 22.28
CA PRO A 55 -2.37 9.66 21.15
C PRO A 55 -2.26 10.50 19.89
N VAL A 56 -1.10 10.41 19.21
CA VAL A 56 -0.91 11.07 17.91
C VAL A 56 -2.07 10.59 17.03
N PRO A 57 -2.93 11.49 16.51
CA PRO A 57 -4.05 11.07 15.68
C PRO A 57 -3.49 10.28 14.51
N LYS A 58 -3.91 9.01 14.37
CA LYS A 58 -3.54 8.20 13.20
C LYS A 58 -4.09 8.91 11.99
N ALA A 59 -3.20 9.44 11.14
CA ALA A 59 -3.56 10.17 9.93
C ALA A 59 -4.65 9.41 9.15
N SER A 60 -5.66 10.15 8.69
CA SER A 60 -6.78 9.54 7.98
C SER A 60 -6.27 8.80 6.72
N HIS A 61 -7.00 7.79 6.24
CA HIS A 61 -6.61 7.08 5.02
C HIS A 61 -6.31 8.06 3.86
N ARG A 62 -7.15 9.08 3.74
CA ARG A 62 -7.06 10.13 2.74
C ARG A 62 -5.76 10.92 2.91
N GLU A 63 -5.47 11.45 4.09
CA GLU A 63 -4.25 12.21 4.36
C GLU A 63 -3.01 11.39 3.98
N ARG A 64 -2.93 10.14 4.45
CA ARG A 64 -1.81 9.24 4.13
C ARG A 64 -1.66 8.97 2.63
N LEU A 65 -2.77 8.88 1.89
CA LEU A 65 -2.72 8.66 0.46
C LEU A 65 -2.27 9.93 -0.29
N LEU A 66 -2.73 11.11 0.15
CA LEU A 66 -2.37 12.38 -0.45
C LEU A 66 -0.90 12.75 -0.19
N SER A 67 -0.36 12.41 0.99
CA SER A 67 1.07 12.61 1.30
C SER A 67 2.00 11.59 0.63
N MET A 68 1.46 10.55 -0.02
CA MET A 68 2.26 9.51 -0.66
C MET A 68 2.98 10.05 -1.90
N ARG A 69 4.29 9.76 -1.99
CA ARG A 69 5.13 10.10 -3.15
C ARG A 69 4.62 9.45 -4.44
N ILE A 70 4.76 10.12 -5.58
CA ILE A 70 4.28 9.64 -6.89
C ILE A 70 4.85 8.27 -7.25
N GLU A 71 6.12 8.01 -6.95
CA GLU A 71 6.79 6.72 -7.17
C GLU A 71 6.06 5.54 -6.50
N HIS A 72 5.54 5.76 -5.28
CA HIS A 72 4.83 4.75 -4.49
C HIS A 72 3.40 4.52 -4.95
N LEU A 73 2.82 5.47 -5.71
CA LEU A 73 1.48 5.30 -6.29
C LEU A 73 1.44 4.23 -7.36
N GLN A 74 2.57 3.95 -8.03
CA GLN A 74 2.73 2.96 -9.08
C GLN A 74 1.75 3.10 -10.27
N ILE A 75 1.28 4.33 -10.52
CA ILE A 75 0.36 4.71 -11.62
C ILE A 75 1.10 4.99 -12.95
N CYS A 76 2.42 5.17 -12.89
CA CYS A 76 3.27 5.44 -14.04
C CYS A 76 4.59 4.65 -13.96
N SER A 77 5.45 4.78 -14.98
CA SER A 77 6.84 4.32 -14.91
C SER A 77 7.64 5.18 -13.95
N GLU A 78 8.75 4.61 -13.45
CA GLU A 78 9.76 5.32 -12.67
C GLU A 78 10.30 6.55 -13.39
N SER A 79 10.72 6.42 -14.65
CA SER A 79 11.12 7.59 -15.47
C SER A 79 10.06 8.70 -15.52
N ARG A 80 8.76 8.36 -15.49
CA ARG A 80 7.70 9.37 -15.44
C ARG A 80 7.51 9.94 -14.02
N ALA A 81 7.74 9.14 -12.98
CA ALA A 81 7.75 9.62 -11.61
C ALA A 81 8.87 10.63 -11.40
N ASN A 82 10.08 10.37 -11.92
CA ASN A 82 11.21 11.28 -11.86
C ASN A 82 10.91 12.61 -12.57
N GLN A 83 10.27 12.55 -13.75
CA GLN A 83 9.79 13.76 -14.44
C GLN A 83 8.81 14.58 -13.60
N PHE A 84 7.94 13.95 -12.80
CA PHE A 84 7.04 14.70 -11.92
C PHE A 84 7.82 15.47 -10.86
N SER A 85 8.81 14.85 -10.23
CA SER A 85 9.68 15.50 -9.25
C SER A 85 10.48 16.65 -9.88
N GLU A 86 11.03 16.48 -11.09
CA GLU A 86 11.67 17.57 -11.86
C GLU A 86 10.71 18.74 -12.12
N PHE A 87 9.40 18.48 -12.16
CA PHE A 87 8.38 19.48 -12.37
C PHE A 87 7.82 20.09 -11.09
N GLY A 88 8.34 19.71 -9.92
CA GLY A 88 7.88 20.17 -8.60
C GLY A 88 6.60 19.47 -8.13
N VAL A 89 6.35 18.24 -8.57
CA VAL A 89 5.18 17.44 -8.19
C VAL A 89 5.65 16.14 -7.54
N ASP A 90 5.77 16.12 -6.22
CA ASP A 90 6.36 14.98 -5.50
C ASP A 90 5.30 14.04 -4.92
N THR A 91 4.15 14.56 -4.51
CA THR A 91 3.10 13.80 -3.83
C THR A 91 1.81 13.66 -4.66
N ALA A 92 0.97 12.71 -4.25
CA ALA A 92 -0.37 12.54 -4.81
C ALA A 92 -1.25 13.79 -4.62
N GLY A 93 -1.08 14.49 -3.49
CA GLY A 93 -1.70 15.77 -3.18
C GLY A 93 -1.29 16.85 -4.16
N ASP A 94 0.01 16.96 -4.44
CA ASP A 94 0.55 17.94 -5.40
C ASP A 94 -0.04 17.72 -6.78
N LEU A 95 -0.08 16.46 -7.24
CA LEU A 95 -0.67 16.13 -8.55
C LEU A 95 -2.18 16.41 -8.59
N ILE A 96 -2.89 16.25 -7.47
CA ILE A 96 -4.31 16.62 -7.37
C ILE A 96 -4.50 18.13 -7.42
N SER A 97 -3.58 18.93 -6.90
CA SER A 97 -3.71 20.38 -6.85
C SER A 97 -3.13 21.09 -8.08
N ALA A 98 -2.20 20.43 -8.79
CA ALA A 98 -1.51 20.97 -9.95
C ALA A 98 -2.47 21.39 -11.09
N ASN A 99 -2.09 22.47 -11.78
CA ASN A 99 -2.70 22.88 -13.03
C ASN A 99 -2.25 21.91 -14.14
N LEU A 100 -3.19 21.12 -14.66
CA LEU A 100 -2.88 20.09 -15.64
C LEU A 100 -2.46 20.64 -17.00
N ARG A 101 -2.88 21.85 -17.36
CA ARG A 101 -2.56 22.45 -18.66
C ARG A 101 -1.10 22.86 -18.68
N THR A 102 -0.67 23.62 -17.68
CA THR A 102 0.72 24.05 -17.53
C THR A 102 1.66 22.87 -17.30
N LEU A 103 1.25 21.88 -16.50
CA LEU A 103 2.04 20.66 -16.31
C LEU A 103 2.18 19.85 -17.62
N ALA A 104 1.14 19.84 -18.47
CA ALA A 104 1.16 19.11 -19.73
C ALA A 104 2.02 19.79 -20.81
N GLU A 105 2.21 21.10 -20.76
CA GLU A 105 3.08 21.85 -21.68
C GLU A 105 4.55 21.42 -21.58
N LYS A 106 4.96 20.86 -20.43
CA LYS A 106 6.30 20.29 -20.23
C LYS A 106 6.53 18.97 -20.96
N TYR A 107 5.50 18.39 -21.59
CA TYR A 107 5.61 17.13 -22.33
C TYR A 107 5.60 17.35 -23.85
N PRO A 108 6.27 16.49 -24.64
CA PRO A 108 6.29 16.59 -26.10
C PRO A 108 4.91 16.57 -26.79
N SER A 109 3.91 15.97 -26.12
CA SER A 109 2.53 15.94 -26.63
C SER A 109 1.54 16.39 -25.54
N PRO A 110 1.32 17.70 -25.39
CA PRO A 110 0.51 18.24 -24.30
C PRO A 110 -0.92 17.71 -24.27
N ARG A 111 -1.58 17.60 -25.43
CA ARG A 111 -2.96 17.07 -25.52
C ARG A 111 -3.07 15.63 -25.01
N LYS A 112 -2.08 14.77 -25.32
CA LYS A 112 -2.03 13.39 -24.81
C LYS A 112 -1.70 13.38 -23.32
N ALA A 113 -0.76 14.22 -22.89
CA ALA A 113 -0.37 14.34 -21.48
C ALA A 113 -1.57 14.75 -20.60
N VAL A 114 -2.32 15.78 -20.96
CA VAL A 114 -3.53 16.21 -20.21
C VAL A 114 -4.49 15.04 -19.99
N ARG A 115 -4.76 14.23 -21.03
CA ARG A 115 -5.66 13.07 -20.92
C ARG A 115 -5.16 12.03 -19.91
N VAL A 116 -3.86 11.77 -19.90
CA VAL A 116 -3.22 10.83 -18.97
C VAL A 116 -3.24 11.40 -17.54
N LEU A 117 -2.88 12.67 -17.36
CA LEU A 117 -2.87 13.34 -16.07
C LEU A 117 -4.27 13.41 -15.43
N LYS A 118 -5.32 13.67 -16.23
CA LYS A 118 -6.71 13.59 -15.77
C LYS A 118 -7.05 12.20 -15.24
N ARG A 119 -6.59 11.14 -15.93
CA ARG A 119 -6.79 9.75 -15.51
C ARG A 119 -6.07 9.45 -14.19
N TYR A 120 -4.85 9.93 -14.01
CA TYR A 120 -4.11 9.81 -12.76
C TYR A 120 -4.81 10.50 -11.60
N ARG A 121 -5.24 11.76 -11.77
CA ARG A 121 -6.02 12.46 -10.74
C ARG A 121 -7.31 11.75 -10.39
N GLN A 122 -7.99 11.17 -11.39
CA GLN A 122 -9.20 10.39 -11.15
C GLN A 122 -8.90 9.13 -10.31
N ALA A 123 -7.79 8.43 -10.60
CA ALA A 123 -7.37 7.26 -9.84
C ALA A 123 -7.05 7.60 -8.38
N ILE A 124 -6.31 8.69 -8.16
CA ILE A 124 -5.97 9.16 -6.81
C ILE A 124 -7.24 9.56 -6.05
N ARG A 125 -8.16 10.30 -6.69
CA ARG A 125 -9.43 10.70 -6.06
C ARG A 125 -10.33 9.53 -5.71
N LEU A 126 -10.39 8.50 -6.55
CA LEU A 126 -11.15 7.29 -6.27
C LEU A 126 -10.52 6.53 -5.10
N ALA A 127 -9.21 6.29 -5.15
CA ALA A 127 -8.49 5.59 -4.10
C ALA A 127 -8.58 6.33 -2.76
N ALA A 128 -8.48 7.66 -2.75
CA ALA A 128 -8.61 8.48 -1.54
C ALA A 128 -9.98 8.38 -0.85
N ARG A 129 -11.02 7.92 -1.56
CA ARG A 129 -12.38 7.71 -1.02
C ARG A 129 -12.65 6.26 -0.64
N VAL A 130 -11.80 5.32 -1.03
CA VAL A 130 -12.02 3.88 -0.77
C VAL A 130 -10.87 3.33 0.07
N PRO A 131 -11.01 3.35 1.41
CA PRO A 131 -10.03 2.80 2.34
C PRO A 131 -9.42 1.45 1.90
N GLY A 132 -8.09 1.43 1.80
CA GLY A 132 -7.33 0.24 1.41
C GLY A 132 -7.19 0.00 -0.10
N MET A 133 -7.66 0.93 -0.94
CA MET A 133 -7.37 0.96 -2.36
C MET A 133 -6.09 1.76 -2.64
N MET A 134 -5.23 1.25 -3.53
CA MET A 134 -4.08 2.00 -4.03
C MET A 134 -4.42 2.70 -5.35
N PRO A 135 -3.83 3.87 -5.67
CA PRO A 135 -4.08 4.55 -6.94
C PRO A 135 -3.79 3.70 -8.19
N ARG A 136 -2.80 2.79 -8.15
CA ARG A 136 -2.57 1.80 -9.23
C ARG A 136 -3.79 0.90 -9.49
N ASP A 137 -4.50 0.51 -8.45
CA ASP A 137 -5.66 -0.39 -8.54
C ASP A 137 -6.87 0.40 -9.04
N ALA A 138 -7.06 1.62 -8.53
CA ALA A 138 -8.06 2.56 -9.03
C ALA A 138 -7.86 2.88 -10.52
N LEU A 139 -6.61 2.96 -10.99
CA LEU A 139 -6.30 3.18 -12.40
C LEU A 139 -6.74 2.00 -13.27
N LEU A 140 -6.71 0.75 -12.76
CA LEU A 140 -7.26 -0.41 -13.47
C LEU A 140 -8.78 -0.28 -13.59
N LEU A 141 -9.46 0.06 -12.50
CA LEU A 141 -10.91 0.27 -12.48
C LEU A 141 -11.34 1.35 -13.48
N ILE A 142 -10.63 2.47 -13.54
CA ILE A 142 -10.91 3.54 -14.50
C ILE A 142 -10.74 3.09 -15.95
N SER A 143 -9.75 2.24 -16.22
CA SER A 143 -9.51 1.67 -17.55
C SER A 143 -10.62 0.73 -18.01
N ILE A 144 -11.35 0.09 -17.09
CA ILE A 144 -12.58 -0.68 -17.37
C ILE A 144 -13.86 0.13 -17.08
N HIS A 145 -13.77 1.45 -17.14
CA HIS A 145 -14.88 2.40 -17.01
C HIS A 145 -15.58 2.44 -15.64
N ARG A 146 -14.96 1.92 -14.58
CA ARG A 146 -15.44 2.02 -13.19
C ARG A 146 -14.77 3.19 -12.48
N ARG A 147 -15.45 4.34 -12.52
CA ARG A 147 -14.86 5.67 -12.28
C ARG A 147 -15.37 6.38 -11.03
N SER A 148 -16.34 5.82 -10.33
CA SER A 148 -17.01 6.44 -9.18
C SER A 148 -17.23 5.42 -8.06
N VAL A 149 -17.31 5.93 -6.83
CA VAL A 149 -17.65 5.13 -5.64
C VAL A 149 -19.04 4.52 -5.80
N ARG A 150 -20.02 5.31 -6.28
CA ARG A 150 -21.37 4.84 -6.59
C ARG A 150 -21.38 3.68 -7.59
N GLY A 151 -20.67 3.84 -8.71
CA GLY A 151 -20.60 2.79 -9.72
C GLY A 151 -19.91 1.52 -9.21
N LEU A 152 -18.88 1.68 -8.38
CA LEU A 152 -18.18 0.55 -7.77
C LEU A 152 -19.05 -0.20 -6.74
N ALA A 153 -19.86 0.51 -5.96
CA ALA A 153 -20.75 -0.10 -4.96
C ALA A 153 -21.85 -0.98 -5.58
N MET A 154 -22.23 -0.70 -6.83
CA MET A 154 -23.26 -1.46 -7.56
C MET A 154 -22.71 -2.70 -8.28
N GLU A 155 -21.39 -2.92 -8.25
CA GLU A 155 -20.78 -4.07 -8.93
C GLU A 155 -20.83 -5.36 -8.11
N THR A 156 -20.76 -6.50 -8.79
CA THR A 156 -20.52 -7.79 -8.14
C THR A 156 -19.03 -8.14 -8.20
N PRO A 157 -18.45 -8.77 -7.15
CA PRO A 157 -17.02 -9.07 -7.12
C PRO A 157 -16.54 -9.93 -8.30
N MET A 158 -17.34 -10.92 -8.71
CA MET A 158 -16.98 -11.84 -9.79
C MET A 158 -17.09 -11.20 -11.17
N SER A 159 -18.14 -10.40 -11.42
CA SER A 159 -18.28 -9.67 -12.68
C SER A 159 -17.11 -8.71 -12.88
N LEU A 160 -16.80 -7.91 -11.84
CA LEU A 160 -15.71 -6.96 -11.89
C LEU A 160 -14.34 -7.63 -12.06
N TYR A 161 -14.12 -8.78 -11.40
CA TYR A 161 -12.89 -9.54 -11.59
C TYR A 161 -12.75 -10.08 -13.03
N ARG A 162 -13.84 -10.60 -13.62
CA ARG A 162 -13.84 -11.07 -15.02
C ARG A 162 -13.51 -9.94 -16.00
N ASP A 163 -14.05 -8.75 -15.78
CA ASP A 163 -13.76 -7.59 -16.62
C ASP A 163 -12.29 -7.15 -16.48
N LEU A 164 -11.72 -7.23 -15.28
CA LEU A 164 -10.29 -7.00 -15.06
C LEU A 164 -9.41 -8.05 -15.75
N GLN A 165 -9.83 -9.33 -15.78
CA GLN A 165 -9.12 -10.38 -16.50
C GLN A 165 -9.11 -10.12 -18.01
N ARG A 166 -10.28 -9.85 -18.60
CA ARG A 166 -10.40 -9.48 -20.03
C ARG A 166 -9.54 -8.27 -20.36
N TYR A 167 -9.55 -7.26 -19.49
CA TYR A 167 -8.69 -6.09 -19.66
C TYR A 167 -7.20 -6.45 -19.59
N ALA A 168 -6.78 -7.29 -18.63
CA ALA A 168 -5.40 -7.73 -18.48
C ALA A 168 -4.87 -8.45 -19.72
N GLU A 169 -5.73 -9.16 -20.44
CA GLU A 169 -5.39 -9.86 -21.69
C GLU A 169 -5.20 -8.90 -22.88
N SER A 170 -5.79 -7.70 -22.83
CA SER A 170 -5.65 -6.69 -23.87
C SER A 170 -4.26 -6.04 -23.90
N THR A 171 -3.82 -5.56 -25.07
CA THR A 171 -2.57 -4.81 -25.25
C THR A 171 -2.41 -3.64 -24.26
N PRO A 172 -3.40 -2.73 -24.08
CA PRO A 172 -3.28 -1.66 -23.09
C PRO A 172 -3.22 -2.18 -21.65
N GLY A 173 -3.94 -3.25 -21.32
CA GLY A 173 -3.92 -3.85 -19.98
C GLY A 173 -2.60 -4.50 -19.63
N ARG A 174 -2.01 -5.30 -20.53
CA ARG A 174 -0.65 -5.86 -20.37
C ARG A 174 0.37 -4.75 -20.10
N LYS A 175 0.30 -3.67 -20.88
CA LYS A 175 1.19 -2.50 -20.72
C LYS A 175 0.98 -1.77 -19.40
N GLN A 176 -0.27 -1.66 -18.92
CA GLN A 176 -0.57 -1.02 -17.63
C GLN A 176 -0.13 -1.90 -16.45
N LEU A 177 -0.32 -3.21 -16.54
CA LEU A 177 0.04 -4.16 -15.48
C LEU A 177 1.54 -4.34 -15.35
N ARG A 178 2.32 -4.30 -16.45
CA ARG A 178 3.78 -4.50 -16.42
C ARG A 178 4.16 -5.80 -15.71
N GLY A 179 3.45 -6.89 -16.01
CA GLY A 179 3.65 -8.20 -15.38
C GLY A 179 3.10 -8.33 -13.95
N ARG A 180 2.51 -7.28 -13.37
CA ARG A 180 1.89 -7.35 -12.04
C ARG A 180 0.60 -8.17 -12.06
N ARG A 181 0.30 -8.79 -10.92
CA ARG A 181 -0.94 -9.54 -10.70
C ARG A 181 -2.13 -8.61 -10.53
N LEU A 182 -3.31 -9.10 -10.93
CA LEU A 182 -4.58 -8.45 -10.66
C LEU A 182 -4.91 -8.47 -9.15
N PRO A 183 -5.73 -7.53 -8.67
CA PRO A 183 -6.26 -7.60 -7.31
C PRO A 183 -7.14 -8.84 -7.14
N SER A 184 -7.02 -9.50 -5.99
CA SER A 184 -7.83 -10.69 -5.69
C SER A 184 -9.31 -10.36 -5.52
N VAL A 185 -10.18 -11.36 -5.75
CA VAL A 185 -11.63 -11.22 -5.55
C VAL A 185 -11.96 -10.77 -4.12
N LYS A 186 -11.22 -11.25 -3.10
CA LYS A 186 -11.37 -10.81 -1.70
C LYS A 186 -11.15 -9.30 -1.55
N ARG A 187 -10.13 -8.76 -2.23
CA ARG A 187 -9.81 -7.34 -2.20
C ARG A 187 -10.87 -6.51 -2.91
N ILE A 188 -11.32 -6.99 -4.08
CA ILE A 188 -12.41 -6.38 -4.85
C ILE A 188 -13.70 -6.31 -4.01
N ARG A 189 -14.09 -7.43 -3.38
CA ARG A 189 -15.24 -7.48 -2.48
C ARG A 189 -15.14 -6.43 -1.38
N ARG A 190 -13.98 -6.30 -0.74
CA ARG A 190 -13.75 -5.28 0.30
C ARG A 190 -13.96 -3.86 -0.24
N TRP A 191 -13.46 -3.55 -1.43
CA TRP A 191 -13.66 -2.22 -2.02
C TRP A 191 -15.13 -1.92 -2.34
N ILE A 192 -15.88 -2.92 -2.84
CA ILE A 192 -17.32 -2.79 -3.10
C ILE A 192 -18.07 -2.53 -1.78
N THR A 193 -17.82 -3.35 -0.76
CA THR A 193 -18.47 -3.19 0.57
C THR A 193 -18.18 -1.82 1.18
N VAL A 194 -16.91 -1.40 1.19
CA VAL A 194 -16.53 -0.08 1.71
C VAL A 194 -17.19 1.04 0.89
N SER A 195 -17.24 0.91 -0.43
CA SER A 195 -17.90 1.90 -1.30
C SER A 195 -19.40 2.01 -1.03
N ALA A 196 -20.07 0.90 -0.73
CA ALA A 196 -21.49 0.90 -0.35
C ALA A 196 -21.71 1.62 1.00
N SER A 197 -20.85 1.37 1.99
CA SER A 197 -20.91 2.04 3.29
C SER A 197 -20.64 3.56 3.19
N GLU A 198 -19.71 3.99 2.34
CA GLU A 198 -19.46 5.43 2.12
C GLU A 198 -20.69 6.16 1.54
N LEU A 199 -21.48 5.48 0.70
CA LEU A 199 -22.71 6.05 0.13
C LEU A 199 -23.82 6.18 1.18
N SER A 200 -23.95 5.23 2.10
CA SER A 200 -24.95 5.31 3.18
C SER A 200 -24.63 6.45 4.13
N VAL A 201 -23.35 6.64 4.50
CA VAL A 201 -22.92 7.76 5.35
C VAL A 201 -23.20 9.10 4.67
N THR A 202 -22.84 9.23 3.40
CA THR A 202 -23.09 10.47 2.64
C THR A 202 -24.59 10.77 2.52
N GLY A 203 -25.41 9.74 2.26
CA GLY A 203 -26.87 9.89 2.19
C GLY A 203 -27.49 10.37 3.51
N ASN A 204 -27.01 9.86 4.65
CA ASN A 204 -27.51 10.25 5.96
C ASN A 204 -27.17 11.71 6.30
N ILE A 205 -25.95 12.16 5.99
CA ILE A 205 -25.52 13.55 6.26
C ILE A 205 -26.40 14.58 5.52
N TYR A 206 -26.85 14.27 4.30
CA TYR A 206 -27.75 15.16 3.57
C TYR A 206 -29.23 15.00 3.95
N ALA A 207 -29.63 13.88 4.55
CA ALA A 207 -30.97 13.68 5.07
C ALA A 207 -31.18 14.40 6.41
N ASP A 208 -30.14 14.47 7.26
CA ASP A 208 -30.18 15.15 8.56
C ASP A 208 -29.99 16.68 8.46
N ALA A 209 -29.59 17.18 7.28
CA ALA A 209 -29.32 18.61 7.02
C ALA A 209 -30.46 19.33 6.26
N ALA A 210 -31.59 18.64 6.02
CA ALA A 210 -32.78 19.14 5.32
C ALA A 210 -33.97 19.25 6.27
#